data_AF-A0A7H4PGD9-F1
#
_entry.id   AF-A0A7H4PGD9-F1
#
_cell.length_a   1.000
_cell.length_b   1.000
_cell.length_c   1.000
_cell.angle_alpha   90.00
_cell.angle_beta   90.00
_cell.angle_gamma   90.00
#
_symmetry.space_group_name_H-M   'P 1'
#
loop_
_entity.id
_entity.type
_entity.pdbx_description
1 polymer ?
#
loop_
_entity_poly.entity_id
_entity_poly.type
_entity_poly.pdbx_seq_one_letter_code
_entity_poly.pdbx_strand_id
1 'polypeptide(L)'
;MSNRIDKDVINALIAGHFADPFSVLGMHYTDAGLEVRALLPDATDVWVIEPKTGRKVGKLECLDSRGFFSGVLPRRKNPFRYQLAVTWHGQQNLN
;
A
#
# COMPACT_ATOMS: atom_id res chain seq x y z
N MET A 1 -18.40 4.55 8.71
CA MET A 1 -18.02 3.14 8.50
C MET A 1 -16.55 3.14 8.12
N SER A 2 -15.69 2.47 8.88
CA SER A 2 -14.25 2.50 8.62
C SER A 2 -13.94 1.53 7.49
N ASN A 3 -13.65 2.02 6.28
CA ASN A 3 -13.26 1.23 5.10
C ASN A 3 -11.83 0.66 5.23
N ARG A 4 -11.57 -0.06 6.33
CA ARG A 4 -10.30 -0.74 6.56
C ARG A 4 -10.47 -2.18 6.09
N ILE A 5 -9.50 -2.70 5.33
CA ILE A 5 -9.55 -4.10 4.88
C ILE A 5 -9.70 -5.04 6.08
N ASP A 6 -10.52 -6.08 5.90
CA ASP A 6 -10.76 -7.08 6.93
C ASP A 6 -9.49 -7.88 7.24
N LYS A 7 -9.25 -8.14 8.52
CA LYS A 7 -8.07 -8.90 8.98
C LYS A 7 -7.99 -10.29 8.36
N ASP A 8 -9.12 -10.92 8.08
CA ASP A 8 -9.17 -12.25 7.45
C ASP A 8 -8.67 -12.23 6.01
N VAL A 9 -8.92 -11.14 5.27
CA VAL A 9 -8.36 -10.93 3.93
C VAL A 9 -6.84 -10.78 4.01
N ILE A 10 -6.33 -10.01 4.99
CA ILE A 10 -4.87 -9.89 5.22
C ILE A 10 -4.26 -11.25 5.57
N ASN A 11 -4.91 -12.03 6.44
CA ASN A 11 -4.44 -13.36 6.84
C ASN A 11 -4.37 -14.32 5.65
N ALA A 12 -5.43 -14.39 4.86
CA ALA A 12 -5.47 -15.27 3.68
C ALA A 12 -4.47 -14.82 2.61
N LEU A 13 -4.25 -13.51 2.43
CA LEU A 13 -3.24 -12.98 1.52
C LEU A 13 -1.83 -13.42 1.95
N ILE A 14 -1.49 -13.24 3.22
CA ILE A 14 -0.18 -13.61 3.77
C ILE A 14 0.04 -15.12 3.75
N ALA A 15 -1.01 -15.91 3.98
CA ALA A 15 -0.97 -17.37 3.89
C ALA A 15 -0.83 -17.90 2.45
N GLY A 16 -0.88 -17.02 1.43
CA GLY A 16 -0.82 -17.45 0.03
C GLY A 16 -2.11 -18.12 -0.46
N HIS A 17 -3.24 -17.91 0.22
CA HIS A 17 -4.52 -18.54 -0.09
C HIS A 17 -5.38 -17.71 -1.06
N PHE A 18 -4.79 -16.75 -1.79
CA PHE A 18 -5.46 -15.97 -2.83
C PHE A 18 -5.05 -16.43 -4.22
N ALA A 19 -6.03 -16.76 -5.06
CA ALA A 19 -5.81 -17.02 -6.48
C ALA A 19 -5.39 -15.75 -7.25
N ASP A 20 -5.83 -14.58 -6.79
CA ASP A 20 -5.45 -13.28 -7.34
C ASP A 20 -5.08 -12.28 -6.22
N PRO A 21 -3.80 -12.18 -5.84
CA PRO A 21 -3.32 -11.20 -4.86
C PRO A 21 -3.54 -9.74 -5.28
N PHE A 22 -3.64 -9.44 -6.59
CA PHE A 22 -3.84 -8.07 -7.09
C PHE A 22 -5.28 -7.59 -6.97
N SER A 23 -6.24 -8.49 -6.72
CA SER A 23 -7.57 -8.10 -6.25
C SER A 23 -7.53 -7.38 -4.90
N VAL A 24 -6.46 -7.57 -4.12
CA VAL A 24 -6.24 -6.94 -2.81
C VAL A 24 -5.13 -5.89 -2.86
N LEU A 25 -4.03 -6.18 -3.55
CA LEU A 25 -2.83 -5.35 -3.61
C LEU A 25 -2.89 -4.31 -4.73
N GLY A 26 -2.05 -3.29 -4.64
CA GLY A 26 -2.02 -2.20 -5.61
C GLY A 26 -3.04 -1.12 -5.30
N MET A 27 -3.58 -0.49 -6.34
CA MET A 27 -4.39 0.71 -6.22
C MET A 27 -5.88 0.40 -6.41
N HIS A 28 -6.70 0.84 -5.47
CA HIS A 28 -8.12 0.51 -5.38
C HIS A 28 -8.97 1.76 -5.16
N TYR A 29 -10.17 1.77 -5.75
CA TYR A 29 -11.18 2.74 -5.39
C TYR A 29 -11.92 2.28 -4.14
N THR A 30 -12.12 3.21 -3.21
CA THR A 30 -12.90 2.99 -1.98
C THR A 30 -13.80 4.20 -1.75
N ASP A 31 -14.77 4.11 -0.83
CA ASP A 31 -15.60 5.29 -0.50
C ASP A 31 -14.79 6.41 0.17
N ALA A 32 -13.60 6.10 0.70
CA ALA A 32 -12.68 7.09 1.26
C ALA A 32 -11.81 7.77 0.18
N GLY A 33 -11.82 7.24 -1.05
CA GLY A 33 -11.00 7.70 -2.17
C GLY A 33 -10.05 6.61 -2.68
N LEU A 34 -9.02 7.04 -3.40
CA LEU A 34 -8.03 6.16 -4.01
C LEU A 34 -7.07 5.64 -2.94
N GLU A 35 -7.08 4.33 -2.69
CA GLU A 35 -6.24 3.66 -1.70
C GLU A 35 -5.11 2.88 -2.39
N VAL A 36 -3.92 2.90 -1.82
CA VAL A 36 -2.80 2.05 -2.25
C VAL A 36 -2.48 1.06 -1.14
N ARG A 37 -2.42 -0.22 -1.49
CA ARG A 37 -2.14 -1.35 -0.60
C ARG A 37 -0.90 -2.09 -1.08
N ALA A 38 -0.01 -2.46 -0.16
CA ALA A 38 1.21 -3.17 -0.48
C ALA A 38 1.53 -4.24 0.58
N LEU A 39 2.03 -5.39 0.15
CA LEU A 39 2.62 -6.41 1.01
C LEU A 39 4.14 -6.35 0.84
N LEU A 40 4.82 -5.81 1.84
CA LEU A 40 6.26 -5.54 1.87
C LEU A 40 6.83 -6.08 3.19
N PRO A 41 7.16 -7.38 3.27
CA PRO A 41 7.76 -7.97 4.46
C PRO A 41 9.00 -7.20 4.90
N ASP A 42 9.19 -7.10 6.23
CA ASP A 42 10.32 -6.43 6.89
C ASP A 42 10.47 -4.92 6.62
N ALA A 43 9.55 -4.32 5.86
CA ALA A 43 9.56 -2.87 5.65
C ALA A 43 9.15 -2.15 6.94
N THR A 44 9.77 -0.99 7.16
CA THR A 44 9.52 -0.14 8.34
C THR A 44 8.83 1.17 7.99
N ASP A 45 8.97 1.63 6.74
CA ASP A 45 8.36 2.86 6.26
C ASP A 45 8.07 2.73 4.76
N VAL A 46 6.89 3.21 4.33
CA VAL A 46 6.47 3.13 2.92
C VAL A 46 5.80 4.43 2.50
N TRP A 47 6.26 4.98 1.38
CA TRP A 47 5.68 6.16 0.73
C TRP A 47 5.33 5.88 -0.72
N VAL A 48 4.20 6.41 -1.15
CA VAL A 48 3.84 6.50 -2.57
C VAL A 48 4.54 7.71 -3.18
N ILE A 49 5.28 7.51 -4.26
CA ILE A 49 6.07 8.52 -4.96
C ILE A 49 5.53 8.75 -6.37
N GLU A 50 5.48 10.01 -6.80
CA GLU A 50 5.27 10.32 -8.22
C GLU A 50 6.61 10.24 -8.97
N PRO A 51 6.76 9.34 -9.96
CA PRO A 51 8.07 9.03 -10.54
C PRO A 51 8.67 10.19 -11.34
N LYS A 52 7.83 11.07 -11.91
CA LYS A 52 8.32 12.21 -12.71
C LYS A 52 8.97 13.31 -11.88
N THR A 53 8.53 13.51 -10.64
CA THR A 53 8.97 14.62 -9.79
C THR A 53 9.70 14.16 -8.54
N GLY A 54 9.66 12.86 -8.22
CA GLY A 54 10.14 12.31 -6.96
C GLY A 54 9.30 12.71 -5.74
N ARG A 55 8.16 13.39 -5.94
CA ARG A 55 7.34 13.91 -4.85
C ARG A 55 6.67 12.78 -4.09
N LYS A 56 6.79 12.82 -2.75
CA LYS A 56 5.99 12.01 -1.82
C LYS A 56 4.51 12.39 -1.93
N VAL A 57 3.69 11.47 -2.43
CA VAL A 57 2.25 11.65 -2.67
C VAL A 57 1.43 11.30 -1.42
N GLY A 58 1.85 10.28 -0.68
CA GLY A 58 1.22 9.87 0.57
C GLY A 58 2.04 8.80 1.28
N LYS A 59 1.89 8.73 2.60
CA LYS A 59 2.49 7.69 3.44
C LYS A 59 1.50 6.53 3.57
N LEU A 60 1.99 5.30 3.54
CA LEU A 60 1.18 4.13 3.87
C LEU A 60 1.38 3.76 5.35
N GLU A 61 0.28 3.47 6.03
CA GLU A 61 0.28 2.98 7.41
C GLU A 61 0.48 1.47 7.43
N CYS A 62 1.30 0.98 8.35
CA CYS A 62 1.43 -0.44 8.61
C CYS A 62 0.18 -0.92 9.35
N LEU A 63 -0.71 -1.65 8.66
CA LEU A 63 -1.93 -2.18 9.26
C LEU A 63 -1.72 -3.58 9.86
N ASP A 64 -0.70 -4.30 9.39
CA ASP A 64 -0.26 -5.58 9.93
C ASP A 64 1.27 -5.66 9.92
N SER A 65 1.87 -6.00 11.06
CA SER A 65 3.33 -6.03 11.27
C SER A 65 4.07 -7.04 10.40
N ARG A 66 3.36 -7.97 9.76
CA ARG A 66 3.92 -8.89 8.76
C ARG A 66 4.19 -8.21 7.40
N GLY A 67 3.97 -6.90 7.32
CA GLY A 67 4.32 -6.07 6.18
C GLY A 67 3.14 -5.65 5.32
N PHE A 68 1.91 -5.65 5.84
CA PHE A 68 0.77 -5.13 5.08
C PHE A 68 0.58 -3.64 5.36
N PHE A 69 0.70 -2.84 4.30
CA PHE A 69 0.60 -1.39 4.33
C PHE A 69 -0.61 -0.91 3.54
N SER A 70 -1.28 0.14 4.03
CA SER A 70 -2.34 0.82 3.28
C SER A 70 -2.38 2.32 3.53
N GLY A 71 -2.85 3.07 2.54
CA GLY A 71 -3.01 4.51 2.65
C GLY A 71 -3.93 5.08 1.58
N VAL A 72 -4.89 5.91 2.02
CA VAL A 72 -5.77 6.68 1.14
C VAL A 72 -5.05 7.94 0.67
N LEU A 73 -5.15 8.24 -0.62
CA LEU A 73 -4.56 9.40 -1.28
C LEU A 73 -5.64 10.42 -1.63
N PRO A 74 -6.13 11.25 -0.67
CA PRO A 74 -7.31 12.09 -0.85
C PRO A 74 -7.18 13.14 -1.97
N ARG A 75 -5.94 13.48 -2.35
CA ARG A 75 -5.62 14.43 -3.43
C ARG A 75 -5.54 13.79 -4.81
N ARG A 76 -5.74 12.47 -4.93
CA ARG A 76 -5.72 11.71 -6.19
C ARG A 76 -7.08 11.08 -6.43
N LYS A 77 -7.77 11.51 -7.48
CA LYS A 77 -9.11 11.02 -7.84
C LYS A 77 -9.09 9.88 -8.85
N ASN A 78 -8.01 9.77 -9.64
CA ASN A 78 -7.85 8.77 -10.69
C ASN A 78 -6.53 8.00 -10.50
N PRO A 79 -6.46 6.74 -10.97
CA PRO A 79 -5.22 5.99 -11.04
C PRO A 79 -4.12 6.73 -11.77
N PHE A 80 -2.91 6.56 -11.27
CA PHE A 80 -1.73 7.24 -11.77
C PHE A 80 -0.51 6.33 -11.61
N ARG A 81 0.53 6.60 -12.40
CA ARG A 81 1.81 5.92 -12.23
C ARG A 81 2.47 6.37 -10.93
N TYR A 82 2.86 5.41 -10.11
CA TYR A 82 3.56 5.63 -8.85
C TYR A 82 4.70 4.64 -8.69
N GLN A 83 5.60 4.96 -7.77
CA GLN A 83 6.58 4.04 -7.21
C GLN A 83 6.41 4.01 -5.69
N LEU A 84 6.97 3.00 -5.03
CA LEU A 84 7.04 2.93 -3.59
C LEU A 84 8.46 3.25 -3.13
N ALA A 85 8.62 4.28 -2.31
CA ALA A 85 9.82 4.45 -1.52
C ALA A 85 9.66 3.65 -0.23
N VAL A 86 10.47 2.62 -0.08
CA VAL A 86 10.34 1.64 1.00
C VAL A 86 11.63 1.58 1.81
N THR A 87 11.53 1.68 3.13
CA THR A 87 12.66 1.58 4.05
C THR A 87 12.74 0.19 4.66
N TRP A 88 13.84 -0.51 4.39
CA TRP A 88 14.22 -1.77 5.02
C TRP A 88 15.53 -1.59 5.78
N HIS A 89 15.58 -2.06 7.03
CA HIS A 89 16.80 -1.98 7.86
C HIS A 89 17.47 -0.58 7.86
N GLY A 90 16.68 0.49 7.79
CA GLY A 90 17.16 1.87 7.73
C GLY A 90 17.60 2.38 6.35
N GLN A 91 17.58 1.54 5.32
CA GLN A 91 17.90 1.90 3.93
C GLN A 91 16.65 2.03 3.08
N GLN A 92 16.54 3.13 2.31
CA GLN A 92 15.39 3.38 1.44
C GLN A 92 15.68 2.94 0.00
N ASN A 93 14.78 2.13 -0.58
CA ASN A 93 14.80 1.72 -1.97
C ASN A 93 13.54 2.22 -2.70
N LEU A 94 13.64 2.41 -4.01
CA LEU A 94 12.48 2.68 -4.87
C LEU A 94 12.07 1.39 -5.57
N ASN A 95 10.80 1.00 -5.42
CA ASN A 95 10.18 -0.16 -6.04
C ASN A 95 9.12 0.29 -7.05
#